data_AF-A0A7C5H8T5-F1
#
_entry.id   AF-A0A7C5H8T5-F1
#
_cell.length_a   1.000
_cell.length_b   1.000
_cell.length_c   1.000
_cell.angle_alpha   90.00
_cell.angle_beta   90.00
_cell.angle_gamma   90.00
#
_symmetry.space_group_name_H-M   'P 1'
#
loop_
_entity.id
_entity.type
_entity.pdbx_description
1 polymer ?
#
loop_
_entity_poly.entity_id
_entity_poly.type
_entity_poly.pdbx_seq_one_letter_code
_entity_poly.pdbx_strand_id
1 'polypeptide(L)' 'MRIEFRAEKAVHLGAITILPVVELRVNFCSIGGGVLFSAVKQPWAVLIVSAEGERAFDMQGRELPLDEVKRKVPGFAIQP' A
#
# COMPACT_ATOMS: atom_id res chain seq x y z
N MET A 1 -7.20 -0.04 17.29
CA MET A 1 -6.36 0.23 16.11
C MET A 1 -6.95 -0.49 14.90
N ARG A 2 -7.26 0.23 13.83
CA ARG A 2 -7.65 -0.33 12.54
C ARG A 2 -6.49 -0.13 11.57
N ILE A 3 -6.10 -1.18 10.86
CA ILE A 3 -5.06 -1.14 9.82
C ILE A 3 -5.73 -1.45 8.48
N GLU A 4 -5.39 -0.66 7.47
CA GLU A 4 -5.87 -0.84 6.11
C GLU A 4 -4.70 -0.62 5.12
N PHE A 5 -4.62 -1.45 4.09
CA PHE A 5 -3.65 -1.26 3.01
C PHE A 5 -4.37 -0.76 1.77
N ARG A 6 -3.76 0.20 1.07
CA ARG A 6 -4.31 0.77 -0.16
C ARG A 6 -3.25 0.96 -1.22
N ALA A 7 -3.60 0.69 -2.46
CA ALA A 7 -2.86 1.19 -3.61
C ALA A 7 -3.15 2.68 -3.78
N GLU A 8 -2.09 3.47 -3.97
CA GLU A 8 -2.17 4.87 -4.34
C GLU A 8 -2.24 5.04 -5.85
N LYS A 9 -2.27 6.28 -6.32
CA LYS A 9 -2.25 6.59 -7.74
C LYS A 9 -1.02 5.97 -8.41
N ALA A 10 -1.26 5.24 -9.50
CA ALA A 10 -0.20 4.69 -10.34
C ALA A 10 0.65 5.80 -10.97
N VAL A 11 1.94 5.52 -11.11
CA VAL A 11 2.91 6.37 -11.79
C VAL A 11 3.47 5.58 -12.97
N HIS A 12 3.40 6.15 -14.17
CA HIS A 12 3.91 5.51 -15.39
C HIS A 12 5.26 6.12 -15.76
N LEU A 13 6.25 5.26 -15.99
CA LEU A 13 7.60 5.61 -16.42
C LEU A 13 7.97 4.75 -17.63
N GLY A 14 7.72 5.30 -18.83
CA GLY A 14 7.85 4.53 -20.07
C GLY A 14 6.93 3.30 -20.06
N ALA A 15 7.51 2.12 -20.22
CA ALA A 15 6.79 0.84 -20.19
C ALA A 15 6.61 0.24 -18.78
N ILE A 16 6.98 0.99 -17.73
CA ILE A 16 6.89 0.55 -16.34
C ILE A 16 5.76 1.30 -15.64
N THR A 17 4.88 0.57 -14.96
CA THR A 17 3.89 1.14 -14.05
C THR A 17 4.31 0.86 -12.61
N ILE A 18 4.43 1.92 -11.81
CA ILE A 18 4.74 1.86 -10.39
C ILE A 18 3.46 2.15 -9.62
N LEU A 19 3.07 1.24 -8.75
CA LEU A 19 1.90 1.37 -7.89
C LEU A 19 2.35 1.38 -6.42
N PRO A 20 2.41 2.57 -5.79
CA PRO A 20 2.74 2.65 -4.38
C PRO A 20 1.64 2.03 -3.53
N VAL A 21 2.00 1.27 -2.51
CA VAL A 21 1.09 0.70 -1.52
C VAL A 21 1.38 1.33 -0.17
N VAL A 22 0.33 1.88 0.45
CA VAL A 22 0.41 2.51 1.76
C VAL A 22 -0.33 1.69 2.81
N GLU A 23 0.16 1.79 4.04
CA GLU A 23 -0.53 1.35 5.24
C GLU A 23 -1.16 2.56 5.93
N LEU A 24 -2.45 2.46 6.21
CA LEU A 24 -3.22 3.40 7.02
C LEU A 24 -3.45 2.79 8.40
N ARG A 25 -2.93 3.46 9.43
CA ARG A 25 -3.18 3.10 10.84
C ARG A 25 -4.11 4.13 11.45
N VAL A 26 -5.31 3.73 11.82
CA VAL A 26 -6.30 4.58 12.47
C VAL A 26 -6.49 4.12 13.91
N ASN A 27 -6.35 5.06 14.83
CA ASN A 27 -6.56 4.84 16.26
C ASN A 27 -7.60 5.82 16.78
N PHE A 28 -8.37 5.34 17.73
CA PHE A 28 -9.24 6.16 18.54
C PHE A 28 -9.10 5.73 20.00
N CYS A 29 -9.12 6.69 20.92
CA CYS A 29 -9.16 6.41 22.35
C CYS A 29 -9.98 7.48 23.07
N SER A 30 -10.52 7.12 24.23
CA SER A 30 -11.17 8.06 25.14
C SER A 30 -10.17 8.51 26.20
N ILE A 31 -10.01 9.82 26.37
CA ILE A 31 -9.12 10.42 27.38
C ILE A 31 -9.87 11.57 28.05
N GLY A 32 -10.06 11.49 29.37
CA GLY A 32 -10.61 12.59 30.17
C GLY A 32 -11.99 13.08 29.74
N GLY A 33 -12.85 12.20 29.20
CA GLY A 33 -14.19 12.56 28.71
C GLY A 33 -14.24 13.06 27.27
N GLY A 34 -13.11 13.15 26.58
CA GLY A 34 -13.02 13.43 25.14
C GLY A 34 -12.64 12.19 24.32
N VAL A 35 -12.83 12.26 23.00
CA VAL A 35 -12.36 11.24 22.05
C VAL A 35 -11.20 11.81 21.24
N LEU A 36 -10.05 11.14 21.28
CA LEU A 36 -8.91 11.42 20.42
C LEU A 36 -8.96 10.48 19.22
N PHE A 37 -8.79 11.03 18.03
CA PHE A 37 -8.58 10.28 16.78
C PHE A 37 -7.18 10.57 16.24
N SER A 38 -6.43 9.54 15.88
CA SER A 38 -5.15 9.69 15.18
C SER A 38 -5.10 8.76 13.98
N ALA A 39 -4.54 9.26 12.88
CA ALA A 39 -4.36 8.52 11.64
C ALA A 39 -2.95 8.74 11.11
N VAL A 40 -2.28 7.65 10.73
CA VAL A 40 -0.96 7.68 10.08
C VAL A 40 -1.08 6.97 8.74
N LYS A 41 -0.58 7.62 7.69
CA LYS A 41 -0.40 7.05 6.35
C LYS A 41 1.10 6.88 6.12
N GLN A 42 1.54 5.66 5.88
CA GLN A 42 2.96 5.38 5.65
C GLN A 42 3.17 4.47 4.44
N PRO A 43 4.29 4.62 3.70
CA PRO A 43 4.67 3.68 2.67
C PRO A 43 4.86 2.28 3.26
N TRP A 44 4.36 1.27 2.55
CA TRP A 44 4.51 -0.13 2.96
C TRP A 44 5.25 -0.95 1.90
N ALA A 45 4.82 -0.83 0.65
CA ALA A 45 5.44 -1.51 -0.48
C ALA A 45 5.28 -0.71 -1.76
N VAL A 46 6.00 -1.12 -2.80
CA VAL A 46 5.83 -0.65 -4.16
C VAL A 46 5.66 -1.86 -5.06
N LEU A 47 4.60 -1.86 -5.87
CA LEU A 47 4.44 -2.81 -6.94
C LEU A 47 4.96 -2.20 -8.25
N ILE A 48 5.74 -2.98 -8.98
CA ILE A 48 6.27 -2.66 -10.29
C ILE A 48 5.64 -3.61 -11.30
N VAL A 49 5.03 -3.05 -12.34
CA VAL A 49 4.47 -3.78 -13.46
C VAL A 49 5.23 -3.39 -14.71
N SER A 50 5.71 -4.39 -15.43
CA SER A 50 6.46 -4.21 -16.67
C SER A 50 6.13 -5.32 -17.65
N ALA A 51 6.72 -5.28 -18.84
CA ALA A 51 6.63 -6.36 -19.83
C ALA A 51 7.14 -7.71 -19.30
N GLU A 52 8.05 -7.70 -18.31
CA GLU A 52 8.60 -8.91 -17.70
C GLU A 52 7.70 -9.50 -16.60
N GLY A 53 6.65 -8.76 -16.21
CA GLY A 53 5.68 -9.18 -15.20
C GLY A 53 5.55 -8.21 -14.03
N GLU A 54 4.92 -8.71 -12.97
CA GLU A 54 4.62 -7.96 -11.74
C GLU A 54 5.58 -8.38 -10.61
N ARG A 55 6.15 -7.39 -9.92
CA ARG A 55 7.03 -7.60 -8.78
C ARG A 55 6.66 -6.63 -7.67
N ALA A 56 6.88 -7.01 -6.42
CA ALA A 56 6.63 -6.12 -5.28
C ALA A 56 7.87 -5.99 -4.42
N PHE A 57 8.10 -4.81 -3.88
CA PHE A 57 9.26 -4.49 -3.06
C PHE A 57 8.84 -3.76 -1.80
N ASP A 58 9.51 -4.03 -0.69
CA ASP A 58 9.37 -3.21 0.52
C ASP A 58 10.15 -1.90 0.41
N MET A 59 10.05 -1.06 1.44
CA MET A 59 10.75 0.23 1.48
C MET A 59 12.27 0.11 1.67
N GLN A 60 12.80 -1.10 1.85
CA GLN A 60 14.22 -1.40 1.88
C GLN A 60 14.72 -1.98 0.53
N GLY A 61 13.84 -2.12 -0.46
CA GLY A 61 14.15 -2.69 -1.77
C GLY A 61 14.19 -4.23 -1.79
N ARG A 62 13.73 -4.90 -0.73
CA ARG A 62 13.63 -6.35 -0.69
C ARG A 62 12.35 -6.79 -1.38
N GLU A 63 12.45 -7.82 -2.20
CA GLU A 63 11.30 -8.36 -2.91
C GLU A 63 10.33 -9.04 -1.93
N LEU A 64 9.04 -8.72 -2.07
CA LEU A 64 7.95 -9.29 -1.31
C LEU A 64 7.17 -10.29 -2.16
N PRO A 65 6.63 -11.36 -1.57
CA PRO A 65 5.72 -12.26 -2.28
C PRO A 65 4.49 -11.50 -2.80
N LEU A 66 4.28 -11.54 -4.10
CA LEU A 66 3.19 -10.82 -4.77
C LEU A 66 1.80 -11.16 -4.19
N ASP A 67 1.58 -12.43 -3.86
CA ASP A 67 0.33 -12.92 -3.27
C ASP A 67 0.07 -12.37 -1.87
N GLU A 68 1.10 -12.02 -1.11
CA GLU A 68 0.92 -11.32 0.17
C GLU A 68 0.41 -9.90 -0.07
N VAL A 69 1.01 -9.19 -1.02
CA VAL A 69 0.66 -7.81 -1.36
C VAL A 69 -0.76 -7.73 -1.93
N LYS A 70 -1.10 -8.61 -2.88
CA LYS A 70 -2.44 -8.66 -3.50
C LYS A 70 -3.54 -9.00 -2.49
N ARG A 71 -3.28 -9.89 -1.52
CA ARG A 71 -4.24 -10.19 -0.44
C ARG A 71 -4.52 -9.00 0.47
N LYS A 72 -3.52 -8.14 0.71
CA LYS A 72 -3.67 -6.97 1.57
C LYS A 72 -4.39 -5.81 0.88
N VAL A 73 -4.33 -5.75 -0.45
CA VAL A 73 -4.92 -4.66 -1.25
C VAL A 73 -6.01 -5.22 -2.18
N PRO A 74 -7.25 -5.44 -1.69
CA PRO A 74 -8.35 -5.91 -2.51
C PRO A 74 -8.77 -4.82 -3.53
N GLY A 75 -9.00 -5.21 -4.79
CA GLY A 75 -9.28 -4.27 -5.90
C GLY A 75 -8.12 -4.06 -6.87
N PHE A 76 -7.09 -4.90 -6.78
CA PHE A 76 -5.97 -5.00 -7.72
C PHE A 76 -6.45 -5.36 -9.13
N ALA A 77 -6.90 -4.37 -9.91
CA ALA A 77 -7.11 -4.48 -11.33
C ALA A 77 -6.22 -3.44 -12.00
N ILE A 78 -5.02 -3.87 -12.39
CA ILE A 78 -4.12 -3.06 -13.20
C ILE A 78 -4.64 -3.24 -14.62
N GLN A 79 -5.49 -2.31 -15.07
CA GLN A 79 -5.85 -2.28 -16.48
C GLN A 79 -4.61 -1.81 -17.25
N PRO A 80 -4.17 -2.57 -18.28
CA PRO A 80 -3.08 -2.18 -19.15
C PRO A 80 -3.39 -0.89 -19.92
#